data_AF-A0A929FCX4-F1
#
_entry.id   AF-A0A929FCX4-F1
#
_cell.length_a   1.000
_cell.length_b   1.000
_cell.length_c   1.000
_cell.angle_alpha   90.00
_cell.angle_beta   90.00
_cell.angle_gamma   90.00
#
_symmetry.space_group_name_H-M   'P 1'
#
loop_
_entity.id
_entity.type
_entity.pdbx_description
1 polymer ?
#
loop_
_entity_poly.entity_id
_entity_poly.type
_entity_poly.pdbx_seq_one_letter_code
_entity_poly.pdbx_strand_id
1 'polypeptide(L)'
;AQVPMVGYLSASRSSEALNFLRLQSCPHEQPDCQKHCEGQTDGAPCQVFSPLRDVTLWATLLEPGQRGPLFKSSADILQLYGDHQVYFCHVHVGAEIARVEFPEWVVHDSKLFNAALSLTLTQVQKGFGYPVTLAEAHNQAVVRGGDRNRFFALLEQQMIRAGLQNVGTSYKEARKRGSIA
;
A
#
# COMPACT_ATOMS: atom_id res chain seq x y z
N ALA A 1 14.51 20.02 9.11
CA ALA A 1 14.81 19.04 8.04
C ALA A 1 13.50 18.52 7.49
N GLN A 2 13.29 18.50 6.17
CA GLN A 2 12.16 17.81 5.56
C GLN A 2 12.54 16.33 5.41
N VAL A 3 11.76 15.43 6.00
CA VAL A 3 11.98 13.99 5.95
C VAL A 3 11.07 13.42 4.85
N PRO A 4 11.60 12.74 3.82
CA PRO A 4 10.76 12.20 2.76
C PRO A 4 9.86 11.08 3.30
N MET A 5 8.62 11.03 2.79
CA MET A 5 7.68 9.94 3.07
C MET A 5 7.64 8.95 1.90
N VAL A 6 7.63 7.66 2.22
CA VAL A 6 7.61 6.55 1.25
C VAL A 6 6.66 5.46 1.71
N GLY A 7 5.78 5.02 0.80
CA GLY A 7 5.08 3.75 0.88
C GLY A 7 5.87 2.65 0.17
N TYR A 8 5.95 1.46 0.75
CA TYR A 8 6.57 0.29 0.12
C TYR A 8 5.57 -0.85 0.10
N LEU A 9 5.26 -1.35 -1.10
CA LEU A 9 4.35 -2.46 -1.34
C LEU A 9 5.12 -3.61 -1.99
N SER A 10 5.36 -4.66 -1.20
CA SER A 10 5.89 -5.95 -1.65
C SER A 10 4.81 -6.75 -2.38
N ALA A 11 5.22 -7.60 -3.32
CA ALA A 11 4.34 -8.53 -4.04
C ALA A 11 3.04 -7.85 -4.56
N SER A 12 3.17 -6.62 -5.06
CA SER A 12 2.04 -5.82 -5.52
C SER A 12 1.24 -6.58 -6.58
N ARG A 13 -0.07 -6.71 -6.34
CA ARG A 13 -1.01 -7.31 -7.30
C ARG A 13 -1.61 -6.26 -8.25
N SER A 14 -1.09 -5.04 -8.22
CA SER A 14 -1.57 -3.94 -9.06
C SER A 14 -1.30 -4.19 -10.55
N SER A 15 -2.17 -3.64 -11.38
CA SER A 15 -2.06 -3.55 -12.84
C SER A 15 -2.27 -2.11 -13.31
N GLU A 16 -1.99 -1.15 -12.42
CA GLU A 16 -2.28 0.27 -12.62
C GLU A 16 -1.33 0.89 -13.65
N ALA A 17 -0.06 0.49 -13.68
CA ALA A 17 0.85 0.92 -14.74
C ALA A 17 0.46 0.31 -16.10
N LEU A 18 0.07 -0.97 -16.13
CA LEU A 18 -0.43 -1.64 -17.33
C LEU A 18 -1.72 -1.02 -17.86
N ASN A 19 -2.56 -0.43 -17.00
CA ASN A 19 -3.79 0.24 -17.44
C ASN A 19 -3.53 1.38 -18.44
N PHE A 20 -2.36 2.02 -18.41
CA PHE A 20 -2.00 3.03 -19.41
C PHE A 20 -1.86 2.44 -20.83
N LEU A 21 -1.47 1.16 -20.95
CA LEU A 21 -1.39 0.48 -22.25
C LEU A 21 -2.76 0.22 -22.86
N ARG A 22 -3.84 0.26 -22.07
CA ARG A 22 -5.22 0.12 -22.57
C ARG A 22 -5.60 1.24 -23.53
N LEU A 23 -4.95 2.41 -23.44
CA LEU A 23 -5.17 3.52 -24.38
C LEU A 23 -4.77 3.12 -25.81
N GLN A 24 -3.68 2.36 -25.97
CA GLN A 24 -3.24 1.87 -27.28
C GLN A 24 -4.10 0.71 -27.79
N SER A 25 -4.63 -0.11 -26.88
CA SER A 25 -5.50 -1.25 -27.22
C SER A 25 -6.99 -0.90 -27.27
N CYS A 26 -7.37 0.37 -27.10
CA CYS A 26 -8.76 0.79 -27.12
C CYS A 26 -9.31 0.75 -28.56
N PRO A 27 -10.44 0.06 -28.83
CA PRO A 27 -11.04 0.07 -30.17
C PRO A 27 -11.71 1.41 -30.51
N HIS A 28 -11.85 2.31 -29.53
CA HIS A 28 -12.45 3.63 -29.71
C HIS A 28 -11.37 4.70 -29.78
N GLU A 29 -11.46 5.57 -30.78
CA GLU A 29 -10.55 6.69 -31.00
C GLU A 29 -10.46 7.63 -29.79
N GLN A 30 -11.59 7.81 -29.08
CA GLN A 30 -11.66 8.54 -27.81
C GLN A 30 -12.03 7.56 -26.68
N PRO A 31 -11.07 7.17 -25.81
CA PRO A 31 -11.35 6.28 -24.70
C PRO A 31 -12.32 6.91 -23.68
N ASP A 32 -13.55 6.40 -23.63
CA ASP A 32 -14.58 6.74 -22.63
C ASP A 32 -15.24 5.43 -22.15
N CYS A 33 -14.74 4.88 -21.05
CA CYS A 33 -15.24 3.60 -20.53
C CYS A 33 -16.68 3.69 -20.00
N GLN A 34 -17.12 4.86 -19.54
CA GLN A 34 -18.49 5.04 -19.05
C GLN A 34 -19.49 4.94 -20.20
N LYS A 35 -19.15 5.54 -21.35
CA LYS A 35 -19.97 5.51 -22.56
C LYS A 35 -19.87 4.21 -23.34
N HIS A 36 -18.66 3.66 -23.48
CA HIS A 36 -18.38 2.56 -24.40
C HIS A 36 -18.32 1.17 -23.75
N CYS A 37 -18.22 1.10 -22.42
CA CYS A 37 -18.09 -0.17 -21.69
C CYS A 37 -19.13 -0.29 -20.55
N GLU A 38 -20.20 0.51 -20.57
CA GLU A 38 -21.29 0.49 -19.57
C GLU A 38 -20.77 0.62 -18.12
N GLY A 39 -19.63 1.28 -17.93
CA GLY A 39 -18.96 1.40 -16.63
C GLY A 39 -18.28 0.11 -16.14
N GLN A 40 -18.39 -1.00 -16.89
CA GLN A 40 -17.68 -2.25 -16.60
C GLN A 40 -16.34 -2.24 -17.31
N THR A 41 -15.26 -2.03 -16.55
CA THR A 41 -13.92 -2.12 -17.10
C THR A 41 -13.42 -3.56 -17.18
N ASP A 42 -13.95 -4.45 -16.35
CA ASP A 42 -13.56 -5.86 -16.33
C ASP A 42 -14.06 -6.57 -17.59
N GLY A 43 -13.13 -7.19 -18.33
CA GLY A 43 -13.42 -7.80 -19.62
C GLY A 43 -13.60 -6.81 -20.77
N ALA A 44 -13.31 -5.52 -20.57
CA ALA A 44 -13.34 -4.54 -21.66
C ALA A 44 -12.39 -4.96 -22.80
N PRO A 45 -12.71 -4.68 -24.07
CA PRO A 45 -11.93 -5.14 -25.23
C PRO A 45 -10.47 -4.66 -25.21
N CYS A 46 -10.17 -3.56 -24.51
CA CYS A 46 -8.82 -3.03 -24.34
C CYS A 46 -8.01 -3.71 -23.21
N GLN A 47 -8.59 -4.62 -22.41
CA GLN A 47 -7.88 -5.39 -21.36
C GLN A 47 -7.10 -6.58 -21.93
N VAL A 48 -6.44 -6.41 -23.07
CA VAL A 48 -5.70 -7.47 -23.79
C VAL A 48 -4.56 -8.06 -22.95
N PHE A 49 -4.01 -7.28 -22.01
CA PHE A 49 -2.93 -7.71 -21.13
C PHE A 49 -3.41 -8.44 -19.87
N SER A 50 -4.71 -8.56 -19.61
CA SER A 50 -5.20 -9.31 -18.45
C SER A 50 -4.86 -10.81 -18.60
N PRO A 51 -4.35 -11.52 -17.57
CA PRO A 51 -4.19 -11.10 -16.16
C PRO A 51 -2.75 -10.67 -15.78
N LEU A 52 -1.93 -10.20 -16.72
CA LEU A 52 -0.55 -9.74 -16.47
C LEU A 52 -0.55 -8.65 -15.39
N ARG A 53 0.43 -8.73 -14.48
CA ARG A 53 0.62 -7.78 -13.37
C ARG A 53 1.79 -6.85 -13.65
N ASP A 54 1.74 -5.66 -13.06
CA ASP A 54 2.81 -4.67 -13.22
C ASP A 54 4.17 -5.26 -12.81
N VAL A 55 4.20 -5.99 -11.69
CA VAL A 55 5.43 -6.64 -11.19
C VAL A 55 6.03 -7.62 -12.19
N THR A 56 5.20 -8.33 -12.97
CA THR A 56 5.68 -9.28 -13.98
C THR A 56 6.25 -8.56 -15.19
N LEU A 57 5.61 -7.47 -15.64
CA LEU A 57 6.14 -6.64 -16.72
C LEU A 57 7.48 -6.01 -16.33
N TRP A 58 7.54 -5.40 -15.15
CA TRP A 58 8.76 -4.69 -14.74
C TRP A 58 9.92 -5.65 -14.41
N ALA A 59 9.63 -6.89 -14.01
CA ALA A 59 10.65 -7.92 -13.81
C ALA A 59 11.39 -8.29 -15.10
N THR A 60 10.80 -8.08 -16.28
CA THR A 60 11.47 -8.35 -17.57
C THR A 60 12.21 -7.14 -18.12
N LEU A 61 11.92 -5.93 -17.62
CA LEU A 61 12.44 -4.67 -18.17
C LEU A 61 13.50 -4.00 -17.28
N LEU A 62 13.47 -4.23 -15.97
CA LEU A 62 14.35 -3.56 -15.02
C LEU A 62 15.45 -4.51 -14.54
N GLU A 63 16.67 -3.98 -14.44
CA GLU A 63 17.77 -4.63 -13.72
C GLU A 63 17.74 -4.23 -12.23
N PRO A 64 18.36 -5.02 -11.33
CA PRO A 64 18.48 -4.66 -9.92
C PRO A 64 19.02 -3.24 -9.69
N GLY A 65 18.32 -2.48 -8.85
CA GLY A 65 18.61 -1.07 -8.56
C GLY A 65 17.94 -0.07 -9.50
N GLN A 66 17.38 -0.52 -10.63
CA GLN A 66 16.63 0.33 -11.55
C GLN A 66 15.18 0.52 -11.11
N ARG A 67 14.57 1.61 -11.62
CA ARG A 67 13.14 1.88 -11.47
C ARG A 67 12.50 2.17 -12.81
N GLY A 68 11.21 1.89 -12.90
CA GLY A 68 10.37 2.34 -13.99
C GLY A 68 10.06 3.84 -13.93
N PRO A 69 9.23 4.35 -14.86
CA PRO A 69 8.70 5.70 -14.84
C PRO A 69 7.92 5.99 -13.56
N LEU A 70 7.72 7.29 -13.30
CA LEU A 70 6.85 7.75 -12.24
C LEU A 70 5.43 7.92 -12.79
N PHE A 71 4.46 7.36 -12.09
CA PHE A 71 3.04 7.41 -12.42
C PHE A 71 2.29 8.18 -11.34
N LYS A 72 1.26 8.92 -11.71
CA LYS A 72 0.25 9.41 -10.76
C LYS A 72 -0.77 8.30 -10.56
N SER A 73 -1.11 7.98 -9.31
CA SER A 73 -2.11 6.97 -9.02
C SER A 73 -3.51 7.44 -9.39
N SER A 74 -4.29 6.54 -9.98
CA SER A 74 -5.69 6.70 -10.35
C SER A 74 -6.63 5.96 -9.39
N ALA A 75 -6.18 5.59 -8.18
CA ALA A 75 -7.04 4.95 -7.19
C ALA A 75 -8.18 5.89 -6.77
N ASP A 76 -9.43 5.43 -6.86
CA ASP A 76 -10.63 6.27 -6.63
C ASP A 76 -10.64 6.95 -5.26
N ILE A 77 -10.06 6.30 -4.24
CA ILE A 77 -9.96 6.86 -2.88
C ILE A 77 -9.21 8.20 -2.84
N LEU A 78 -8.28 8.43 -3.77
CA LEU A 78 -7.49 9.67 -3.84
C LEU A 78 -8.34 10.89 -4.23
N GLN A 79 -9.53 10.70 -4.78
CA GLN A 79 -10.49 11.78 -5.01
C GLN A 79 -10.94 12.43 -3.68
N LEU A 80 -10.91 11.68 -2.58
CA LEU A 80 -11.24 12.19 -1.24
C LEU A 80 -10.08 12.90 -0.55
N TYR A 81 -8.86 12.82 -1.11
CA TYR A 81 -7.63 13.21 -0.43
C TYR A 81 -7.16 14.63 -0.83
N GLY A 82 -7.88 15.29 -1.75
CA GLY A 82 -7.58 16.65 -2.19
C GLY A 82 -6.16 16.75 -2.75
N ASP A 83 -5.35 17.66 -2.19
CA ASP A 83 -3.96 17.89 -2.62
C ASP A 83 -2.99 16.75 -2.23
N HIS A 84 -3.45 15.77 -1.44
CA HIS A 84 -2.63 14.62 -1.03
C HIS A 84 -2.66 13.50 -2.07
N GLN A 85 -2.28 13.85 -3.31
CA GLN A 85 -2.16 12.90 -4.40
C GLN A 85 -0.95 11.97 -4.20
N VAL A 86 -1.09 10.73 -4.64
CA VAL A 86 -0.05 9.70 -4.54
C VAL A 86 0.52 9.41 -5.92
N TYR A 87 1.85 9.38 -6.00
CA TYR A 87 2.60 8.94 -7.15
C TYR A 87 3.31 7.64 -6.81
N PHE A 88 3.63 6.83 -7.81
CA PHE A 88 4.32 5.57 -7.61
C PHE A 88 5.27 5.23 -8.76
N CYS A 89 6.26 4.42 -8.47
CA CYS A 89 7.06 3.74 -9.48
C CYS A 89 7.36 2.31 -9.04
N HIS A 90 7.64 1.44 -9.99
CA HIS A 90 8.13 0.09 -9.70
C HIS A 90 9.66 0.11 -9.65
N VAL A 91 10.23 -0.54 -8.65
CA VAL A 91 11.69 -0.59 -8.41
C VAL A 91 12.11 -2.05 -8.31
N HIS A 92 13.13 -2.44 -9.07
CA HIS A 92 13.76 -3.75 -8.91
C HIS A 92 14.70 -3.69 -7.71
N VAL A 93 14.27 -4.18 -6.56
CA VAL A 93 15.07 -4.10 -5.32
C VAL A 93 16.07 -5.24 -5.16
N GLY A 94 16.12 -6.15 -6.14
CA GLY A 94 17.05 -7.28 -6.22
C GLY A 94 16.34 -8.59 -5.96
N ALA A 95 15.60 -8.68 -4.84
CA ALA A 95 14.79 -9.85 -4.50
C ALA A 95 13.41 -9.87 -5.19
N GLU A 96 12.85 -8.69 -5.48
CA GLU A 96 11.54 -8.54 -6.11
C GLU A 96 11.43 -7.22 -6.91
N ILE A 97 10.30 -7.06 -7.61
CA ILE A 97 9.81 -5.75 -8.03
C ILE A 97 8.87 -5.22 -6.96
N ALA A 98 9.30 -4.17 -6.27
CA ALA A 98 8.47 -3.46 -5.29
C ALA A 98 7.75 -2.28 -5.94
N ARG A 99 6.51 -2.01 -5.52
CA ARG A 99 5.85 -0.74 -5.80
C ARG A 99 6.21 0.24 -4.69
N VAL A 100 6.83 1.35 -5.05
CA VAL A 100 7.22 2.41 -4.13
C VAL A 100 6.35 3.63 -4.40
N GLU A 101 5.72 4.15 -3.34
CA GLU A 101 4.75 5.23 -3.41
C GLU A 101 5.23 6.49 -2.67
N PHE A 102 4.83 7.65 -3.17
CA PHE A 102 5.28 8.94 -2.70
C PHE A 102 4.11 9.93 -2.70
N PRO A 103 3.95 10.74 -1.65
CA PRO A 103 3.11 11.93 -1.75
C PRO A 103 3.63 12.88 -2.84
N GLU A 104 2.72 13.63 -3.46
CA GLU A 104 3.02 14.62 -4.49
C GLU A 104 4.15 15.59 -4.10
N TRP A 105 4.15 16.09 -2.88
CA TRP A 105 5.18 17.02 -2.40
C TRP A 105 6.59 16.41 -2.32
N VAL A 106 6.72 15.08 -2.16
CA VAL A 106 8.03 14.40 -2.21
C VAL A 106 8.53 14.35 -3.65
N VAL A 107 7.63 14.11 -4.61
CA VAL A 107 7.97 14.02 -6.04
C VAL A 107 8.45 15.36 -6.60
N HIS A 108 7.79 16.46 -6.21
CA HIS A 108 8.13 17.80 -6.72
C HIS A 108 9.49 18.30 -6.24
N ASP A 109 10.02 17.77 -5.13
CA ASP A 109 11.40 18.02 -4.70
C ASP A 109 12.32 16.86 -5.10
N SER A 110 13.08 17.04 -6.18
CA SER A 110 14.03 16.06 -6.68
C SER A 110 15.05 15.57 -5.65
N LYS A 111 15.45 16.38 -4.66
CA LYS A 111 16.38 15.96 -3.61
C LYS A 111 15.69 15.01 -2.65
N LEU A 112 14.46 15.33 -2.23
CA LEU A 112 13.66 14.45 -1.37
C LEU A 112 13.33 13.15 -2.08
N PHE A 113 12.86 13.21 -3.33
CA PHE A 113 12.53 12.02 -4.12
C PHE A 113 13.73 11.07 -4.28
N ASN A 114 14.90 11.59 -4.66
CA ASN A 114 16.09 10.76 -4.81
C ASN A 114 16.57 10.20 -3.46
N ALA A 115 16.54 10.99 -2.38
CA ALA A 115 16.85 10.51 -1.04
C ALA A 115 15.88 9.39 -0.61
N ALA A 116 14.59 9.55 -0.88
CA ALA A 116 13.55 8.58 -0.59
C ALA A 116 13.83 7.21 -1.25
N LEU A 117 14.18 7.23 -2.55
CA LEU A 117 14.56 6.03 -3.31
C LEU A 117 15.84 5.38 -2.76
N SER A 118 16.89 6.17 -2.53
CA SER A 118 18.16 5.65 -1.99
C SER A 118 18.00 5.04 -0.59
N LEU A 119 17.21 5.68 0.28
CA LEU A 119 16.90 5.17 1.61
C LEU A 119 16.11 3.87 1.54
N THR A 120 15.13 3.79 0.64
CA THR A 120 14.33 2.57 0.41
C THR A 120 15.22 1.40 0.00
N LEU A 121 16.09 1.59 -1.00
CA LEU A 121 17.04 0.55 -1.42
C LEU A 121 17.98 0.15 -0.28
N THR A 122 18.47 1.11 0.50
CA THR A 122 19.33 0.82 1.66
C THR A 122 18.60 -0.01 2.72
N GLN A 123 17.34 0.30 3.01
CA GLN A 123 16.53 -0.48 3.96
C GLN A 123 16.30 -1.90 3.47
N VAL A 124 16.03 -2.09 2.17
CA VAL A 124 15.84 -3.41 1.56
C VAL A 124 17.13 -4.23 1.60
N GLN A 125 18.27 -3.63 1.25
CA GLN A 125 19.57 -4.30 1.30
C GLN A 125 19.93 -4.74 2.73
N LYS A 126 19.73 -3.87 3.73
CA LYS A 126 19.98 -4.19 5.14
C LYS A 126 19.04 -5.25 5.70
N GLY A 127 17.86 -5.41 5.12
CA GLY A 127 16.85 -6.39 5.53
C GLY A 127 16.77 -7.60 4.60
N PHE A 128 17.84 -7.86 3.83
CA PHE A 128 17.97 -9.05 2.99
C PHE A 128 16.81 -9.27 2.01
N GLY A 129 16.33 -8.20 1.37
CA GLY A 129 15.27 -8.26 0.37
C GLY A 129 13.94 -7.62 0.80
N TYR A 130 13.85 -7.12 2.03
CA TYR A 130 12.68 -6.38 2.52
C TYR A 130 13.10 -5.23 3.46
N PRO A 131 12.38 -4.08 3.53
CA PRO A 131 12.78 -2.98 4.39
C PRO A 131 12.84 -3.36 5.88
N VAL A 132 14.01 -3.22 6.51
CA VAL A 132 14.19 -3.51 7.96
C VAL A 132 13.19 -2.73 8.81
N THR A 133 12.98 -1.45 8.51
CA THR A 133 12.01 -0.61 9.24
C THR A 133 10.59 -1.17 9.22
N LEU A 134 10.15 -1.76 8.10
CA LEU A 134 8.82 -2.36 8.01
C LEU A 134 8.76 -3.71 8.71
N ALA A 135 9.82 -4.52 8.63
CA ALA A 135 9.90 -5.77 9.37
C ALA A 135 9.85 -5.52 10.89
N GLU A 136 10.63 -4.54 11.37
CA GLU A 136 10.61 -4.12 12.78
C GLU A 136 9.25 -3.55 13.18
N ALA A 137 8.64 -2.68 12.35
CA ALA A 137 7.31 -2.16 12.63
C ALA A 137 6.26 -3.27 12.76
N HIS A 138 6.31 -4.29 11.89
CA HIS A 138 5.44 -5.45 11.98
C HIS A 138 5.64 -6.20 13.31
N ASN A 139 6.90 -6.46 13.70
CA ASN A 139 7.22 -7.17 14.94
C ASN A 139 6.81 -6.39 16.20
N GLN A 140 6.98 -5.06 16.19
CA GLN A 140 6.66 -4.19 17.33
C GLN A 140 5.15 -3.89 17.44
N ALA A 141 4.41 -3.90 16.33
CA ALA A 141 2.97 -3.63 16.32
C ALA A 141 2.11 -4.82 16.79
N VAL A 142 2.72 -5.98 17.08
CA VAL A 142 1.98 -7.15 17.56
C VAL A 142 1.35 -6.88 18.92
N VAL A 143 0.02 -6.76 18.94
CA VAL A 143 -0.77 -6.65 20.17
C VAL A 143 -0.89 -8.02 20.83
N ARG A 144 -0.14 -8.23 21.92
CA ARG A 144 -0.07 -9.51 22.65
C ARG A 144 -1.29 -9.70 23.56
N GLY A 145 -1.49 -10.93 24.04
CA GLY A 145 -2.55 -11.24 25.00
C GLY A 145 -2.50 -10.38 26.27
N GLY A 146 -1.29 -10.14 26.80
CA GLY A 146 -1.07 -9.27 27.94
C GLY A 146 -1.47 -7.81 27.69
N ASP A 147 -1.17 -7.27 26.51
CA ASP A 147 -1.53 -5.89 26.13
C ASP A 147 -3.04 -5.72 26.07
N ARG A 148 -3.74 -6.71 25.49
CA ARG A 148 -5.22 -6.73 25.44
C ARG A 148 -5.81 -6.78 26.84
N ASN A 149 -5.31 -7.65 27.71
CA ASN A 149 -5.79 -7.76 29.08
C ASN A 149 -5.60 -6.43 29.84
N ARG A 150 -4.44 -5.78 29.67
CA ARG A 150 -4.17 -4.48 30.29
C ARG A 150 -5.07 -3.37 29.74
N PHE A 151 -5.29 -3.34 28.43
CA PHE A 151 -6.22 -2.40 27.80
C PHE A 151 -7.63 -2.53 28.38
N PHE A 152 -8.17 -3.76 28.45
CA PHE A 152 -9.51 -3.99 28.96
C PHE A 152 -9.64 -3.73 30.47
N ALA A 153 -8.60 -4.01 31.26
CA ALA A 153 -8.57 -3.65 32.68
C ALA A 153 -8.59 -2.12 32.88
N LEU A 154 -7.85 -1.37 32.06
CA LEU A 154 -7.89 0.10 32.07
C LEU A 154 -9.28 0.62 31.66
N LEU A 155 -9.86 0.04 30.62
CA LEU A 155 -11.20 0.40 30.16
C LEU A 155 -12.26 0.16 31.24
N GLU A 156 -12.21 -1.00 31.90
CA GLU A 156 -13.08 -1.35 33.03
C GLU A 156 -12.92 -0.35 34.18
N GLN A 157 -11.68 0.00 34.53
CA GLN A 157 -11.41 1.00 35.57
C GLN A 157 -12.00 2.37 35.21
N GLN A 158 -11.88 2.82 33.95
CA GLN A 158 -12.46 4.10 33.53
C GLN A 158 -14.00 4.05 33.51
N MET A 159 -14.59 2.93 33.13
CA MET A 159 -16.05 2.74 33.17
C MET A 159 -16.59 2.84 34.61
N ILE A 160 -15.92 2.18 35.56
CA ILE A 160 -16.27 2.27 36.99
C ILE A 160 -16.15 3.71 37.49
N ARG A 161 -15.07 4.43 37.13
CA ARG A 161 -14.90 5.86 37.48
C ARG A 161 -15.98 6.75 36.88
N ALA A 162 -16.50 6.41 35.71
CA ALA A 162 -17.61 7.12 35.07
C ALA A 162 -18.99 6.77 35.68
N GLY A 163 -19.04 5.93 36.72
CA GLY A 163 -20.27 5.58 37.45
C GLY A 163 -21.01 4.36 36.90
N LEU A 164 -20.43 3.63 35.95
CA LEU A 164 -21.01 2.37 35.47
C LEU A 164 -20.83 1.28 36.54
N GLN A 165 -21.94 0.62 36.89
CA GLN A 165 -21.95 -0.51 37.82
C GLN A 165 -22.07 -1.82 37.03
N ASN A 166 -21.53 -2.92 37.57
CA ASN A 166 -21.54 -4.26 36.96
C ASN A 166 -20.83 -4.34 35.59
N VAL A 167 -19.67 -3.68 35.47
CA VAL A 167 -18.81 -3.87 34.30
C VAL A 167 -18.28 -5.30 34.32
N GLY A 168 -18.60 -6.09 33.30
CA GLY A 168 -18.20 -7.49 33.20
C GLY A 168 -18.03 -7.91 31.75
N THR A 169 -17.30 -8.99 31.52
CA THR A 169 -17.05 -9.49 30.17
C THR A 169 -18.29 -10.17 29.61
N SER A 170 -18.76 -9.72 28.44
CA SER A 170 -19.83 -10.40 27.71
C SER A 170 -19.44 -11.82 27.33
N TYR A 171 -20.43 -12.74 27.24
CA TYR A 171 -20.24 -14.08 26.69
C TYR A 171 -19.59 -14.10 25.30
N LYS A 172 -19.85 -13.08 24.45
CA LYS A 172 -19.23 -12.95 23.12
C LYS A 172 -17.75 -12.60 23.21
N GLU A 173 -17.40 -11.71 24.14
CA GLU A 173 -16.02 -11.33 24.45
C GLU A 173 -15.24 -12.52 25.04
N ALA A 174 -15.82 -13.22 26.01
CA ALA A 174 -15.20 -14.40 26.64
C ALA A 174 -14.84 -15.50 25.62
N ARG A 175 -15.71 -15.77 24.63
CA ARG A 175 -15.42 -16.73 23.55
C ARG A 175 -14.31 -16.27 22.60
N LYS A 176 -14.22 -14.98 22.29
CA LYS A 176 -13.13 -14.43 21.47
C LYS A 176 -11.79 -14.45 22.21
N ARG A 177 -11.81 -14.25 23.53
CA ARG A 177 -10.61 -14.30 24.39
C ARG A 177 -10.04 -15.71 24.53
N GLY A 178 -10.86 -16.77 24.43
CA GLY A 178 -10.41 -18.17 24.52
C GLY A 178 -10.03 -18.85 23.19
N SER A 179 -10.39 -18.26 22.04
CA SER A 179 -10.20 -18.88 20.72
C SER A 179 -8.81 -18.65 20.10
N ILE A 180 -7.89 -17.96 20.80
CA ILE A 180 -6.58 -17.57 20.28
C ILE A 180 -5.51 -17.97 21.32
N ALA A 181 -5.38 -19.28 21.51
CA ALA A 181 -4.25 -19.93 22.18
C ALA A 181 -3.52 -20.80 21.17
#